data_AF-A0A812W8L0-F1
#
_entry.id   AF-A0A812W8L0-F1
#
_cell.length_a   1.000
_cell.length_b   1.000
_cell.length_c   1.000
_cell.angle_alpha   90.00
_cell.angle_beta   90.00
_cell.angle_gamma   90.00
#
_symmetry.space_group_name_H-M   'P 1'
#
loop_
_entity.id
_entity.type
_entity.pdbx_description
1 polymer ?
#
loop_
_entity_poly.entity_id
_entity_poly.type
_entity_poly.pdbx_seq_one_letter_code
_entity_poly.pdbx_strand_id
1 'polypeptide(L)'
;MLVLVGMMTAALIFDFRGNRLLLNRYNTFGLLLLAVAVGVEVIDSVSQVHGTYYDIIFYAICSFIAGTCYSIQAKMNKRLARDLGSTARSALFCNVTAMVWAIPLWIVLQSSGIPLSFQEPKWWIWLLCGLQSAFYTYSLAELPKMIGYSVVFVLVLAGKLTTASLADTFGLFSAPRPVSVARFVSVAWGPGLLKYGDYLG
;
A
#
# COMPACT_ATOMS: atom_id res chain seq x y z
N MET A 1 2.63 -3.79 -8.62
CA MET A 1 3.03 -2.41 -9.00
C MET A 1 1.90 -1.59 -9.62
N LEU A 2 1.08 -2.12 -10.55
CA LEU A 2 -0.03 -1.36 -11.17
C LEU A 2 -1.10 -0.84 -10.20
N VAL A 3 -1.34 -1.53 -9.09
CA VAL A 3 -2.16 -1.01 -7.96
C VAL A 3 -1.63 0.33 -7.47
N LEU A 4 -0.31 0.50 -7.36
CA LEU A 4 0.29 1.71 -6.82
C LEU A 4 0.25 2.85 -7.84
N VAL A 5 0.40 2.54 -9.12
CA VAL A 5 0.22 3.52 -10.20
C VAL A 5 -1.19 4.08 -10.17
N GLY A 6 -2.21 3.22 -10.05
CA GLY A 6 -3.61 3.62 -9.86
C GLY A 6 -3.84 4.44 -8.59
N MET A 7 -3.21 4.05 -7.48
CA MET A 7 -3.29 4.81 -6.22
C MET A 7 -2.69 6.21 -6.38
N MET A 8 -1.47 6.31 -6.91
CA MET A 8 -0.73 7.58 -7.04
C MET A 8 -1.37 8.53 -8.05
N THR A 9 -1.86 8.03 -9.19
CA THR A 9 -2.61 8.86 -10.15
C THR A 9 -3.85 9.45 -9.51
N ALA A 10 -4.65 8.64 -8.80
CA ALA A 10 -5.82 9.13 -8.07
C ALA A 10 -5.43 10.11 -6.94
N ALA A 11 -4.33 9.86 -6.23
CA ALA A 11 -3.84 10.70 -5.14
C ALA A 11 -3.40 12.08 -5.61
N LEU A 12 -2.67 12.15 -6.73
CA LEU A 12 -2.28 13.41 -7.36
C LEU A 12 -3.51 14.23 -7.73
N ILE A 13 -4.51 13.62 -8.38
CA ILE A 13 -5.79 14.28 -8.70
C ILE A 13 -6.45 14.84 -7.43
N PHE A 14 -6.37 14.11 -6.32
CA PHE A 14 -6.96 14.53 -5.06
C PHE A 14 -6.23 15.68 -4.40
N ASP A 15 -4.90 15.66 -4.42
CA ASP A 15 -4.08 16.71 -3.84
C ASP A 15 -4.14 18.00 -4.68
N PHE A 16 -4.22 17.90 -6.02
CA PHE A 16 -4.51 19.01 -6.92
C PHE A 16 -5.86 19.65 -6.63
N ARG A 17 -6.94 18.85 -6.54
CA ARG A 17 -8.28 19.39 -6.21
C ARG A 17 -8.39 19.95 -4.80
N GLY A 18 -7.60 19.43 -3.86
CA GLY A 18 -7.63 19.85 -2.46
C GLY A 18 -6.72 21.02 -2.12
N ASN A 19 -5.94 21.52 -3.09
CA ASN A 19 -4.84 22.48 -2.89
C ASN A 19 -3.90 22.07 -1.72
N ARG A 20 -3.68 20.75 -1.56
CA ARG A 20 -2.90 20.17 -0.45
C ARG A 20 -1.44 19.90 -0.79
N LEU A 21 -1.01 20.24 -2.01
CA LEU A 21 0.37 20.13 -2.44
C LEU A 21 1.21 21.24 -1.79
N LEU A 22 1.59 21.04 -0.53
CA LEU A 22 2.61 21.83 0.14
C LEU A 22 3.99 21.28 -0.27
N LEU A 23 4.36 21.56 -1.51
CA LEU A 23 5.65 21.18 -2.08
C LEU A 23 6.74 22.14 -1.56
N ASN A 24 7.31 21.81 -0.41
CA ASN A 24 8.60 22.39 -0.03
C ASN A 24 9.73 21.71 -0.83
N ARG A 25 10.85 22.40 -1.04
CA ARG A 25 11.98 21.95 -1.87
C ARG A 25 12.50 20.56 -1.43
N TYR A 26 12.49 20.29 -0.12
CA TYR A 26 12.89 19.01 0.47
C TYR A 26 11.86 17.87 0.24
N ASN A 27 10.56 18.15 0.36
CA ASN A 27 9.50 17.16 0.11
C ASN A 27 9.48 16.73 -1.35
N THR A 28 9.72 17.68 -2.25
CA THR A 28 9.80 17.42 -3.70
C THR A 28 10.99 16.52 -4.04
N PHE A 29 12.15 16.77 -3.42
CA PHE A 29 13.34 15.94 -3.62
C PHE A 29 13.14 14.51 -3.13
N GLY A 30 12.56 14.33 -1.93
CA GLY A 30 12.25 13.00 -1.38
C GLY A 30 11.24 12.22 -2.23
N LEU A 31 10.21 12.90 -2.74
CA LEU A 31 9.22 12.31 -3.66
C LEU A 31 9.84 11.86 -4.97
N LEU A 32 10.74 12.66 -5.55
CA LEU A 32 11.45 12.33 -6.80
C LEU A 32 12.36 11.11 -6.62
N LEU A 33 13.11 11.06 -5.51
CA LEU A 33 13.98 9.93 -5.20
C LEU A 33 13.19 8.64 -5.03
N LEU A 34 12.03 8.71 -4.36
CA LEU A 34 11.11 7.59 -4.25
C LEU A 34 10.52 7.16 -5.59
N ALA A 35 10.17 8.11 -6.46
CA ALA A 35 9.69 7.79 -7.81
C ALA A 35 10.76 7.05 -8.62
N VAL A 36 12.04 7.44 -8.50
CA VAL A 36 13.17 6.76 -9.14
C VAL A 36 13.35 5.35 -8.57
N ALA A 37 13.33 5.18 -7.25
CA ALA A 37 13.45 3.87 -6.61
C ALA A 37 12.33 2.91 -7.06
N VAL A 38 11.10 3.42 -7.16
CA VAL A 38 9.96 2.66 -7.69
C VAL A 38 10.18 2.33 -9.17
N GLY A 39 10.72 3.26 -9.96
CA GLY A 39 11.06 3.01 -11.36
C GLY A 39 12.05 1.88 -11.55
N VAL A 40 13.10 1.82 -10.71
CA VAL A 40 14.09 0.73 -10.71
C VAL A 40 13.43 -0.61 -10.37
N GLU A 41 12.60 -0.64 -9.33
CA GLU A 41 11.85 -1.84 -8.93
C GLU A 41 10.89 -2.32 -10.05
N VAL A 42 10.28 -1.38 -10.79
CA VAL A 42 9.42 -1.69 -11.94
C VAL A 42 10.21 -2.38 -13.06
N ILE A 43 11.40 -1.89 -13.37
CA ILE A 43 12.25 -2.48 -14.42
C ILE A 43 12.61 -3.93 -14.06
N ASP A 44 13.01 -4.17 -12.81
CA ASP A 44 13.33 -5.53 -12.34
C ASP A 44 12.11 -6.46 -12.37
N SER A 45 10.92 -5.95 -12.01
CA SER A 45 9.71 -6.76 -11.95
C SER A 45 9.06 -7.09 -13.30
N VAL A 46 9.34 -6.34 -14.37
CA VAL A 46 8.88 -6.68 -15.74
C VAL A 46 9.49 -8.01 -16.21
N SER A 47 10.72 -8.31 -15.81
CA SER A 47 11.43 -9.53 -16.22
C SER A 47 10.84 -10.83 -15.62
N GLN A 48 10.00 -10.72 -14.58
CA GLN A 48 9.41 -11.86 -13.87
C GLN A 48 7.96 -12.18 -14.27
N VAL A 49 7.37 -11.40 -15.18
CA VAL A 49 5.99 -11.60 -15.61
C VAL A 49 5.93 -12.78 -16.59
N HIS A 50 5.35 -13.89 -16.14
CA HIS A 50 5.10 -15.08 -16.96
C HIS A 50 3.59 -15.28 -17.11
N GLY A 51 3.10 -15.48 -18.33
CA GLY A 51 1.69 -15.74 -18.61
C GLY A 51 1.30 -15.45 -20.06
N THR A 52 0.05 -15.80 -20.42
CA THR A 52 -0.52 -15.44 -21.72
C THR A 52 -0.73 -13.94 -21.80
N TYR A 53 -0.58 -13.35 -23.00
CA TYR A 53 -0.80 -11.92 -23.24
C TYR A 53 -2.15 -11.41 -22.68
N TYR A 54 -3.23 -12.17 -22.88
CA TYR A 54 -4.57 -11.82 -22.40
C TYR A 54 -4.67 -11.77 -20.87
N ASP A 55 -4.06 -12.75 -20.18
CA ASP A 55 -4.06 -12.81 -18.71
C ASP A 55 -3.28 -11.62 -18.13
N ILE A 56 -2.12 -11.31 -18.71
CA ILE A 56 -1.28 -10.20 -18.26
C ILE A 56 -2.04 -8.88 -18.35
N ILE A 57 -2.71 -8.61 -19.48
CA ILE A 57 -3.50 -7.39 -19.65
C ILE A 57 -4.67 -7.35 -18.69
N PHE A 58 -5.38 -8.47 -18.53
CA PHE A 58 -6.52 -8.56 -17.63
C PHE A 58 -6.11 -8.24 -16.17
N TYR A 59 -5.10 -8.92 -15.65
CA TYR A 59 -4.60 -8.69 -14.29
C TYR A 59 -3.98 -7.30 -14.13
N ALA A 60 -3.39 -6.74 -15.19
CA ALA A 60 -2.87 -5.38 -15.19
C ALA A 60 -3.98 -4.35 -14.99
N ILE A 61 -5.07 -4.46 -15.75
CA ILE A 61 -6.24 -3.59 -15.64
C ILE A 61 -6.88 -3.73 -14.25
N CYS A 62 -7.13 -4.97 -13.79
CA CYS A 62 -7.69 -5.22 -12.45
C CYS A 62 -6.82 -4.60 -11.35
N SER A 63 -5.49 -4.72 -11.47
CA SER A 63 -4.55 -4.11 -10.53
C SER A 63 -4.68 -2.58 -10.51
N PHE A 64 -4.71 -1.94 -11.68
CA PHE A 64 -4.86 -0.49 -11.77
C PHE A 64 -6.18 0.00 -11.16
N ILE A 65 -7.29 -0.70 -11.45
CA ILE A 65 -8.62 -0.40 -10.89
C ILE A 65 -8.60 -0.55 -9.37
N ALA A 66 -8.05 -1.65 -8.84
CA ALA A 66 -7.92 -1.86 -7.40
C ALA A 66 -7.16 -0.71 -6.74
N GLY A 67 -6.10 -0.23 -7.40
CA GLY A 67 -5.34 0.94 -6.97
C GLY A 67 -6.19 2.21 -6.84
N THR A 68 -6.96 2.50 -7.88
CA THR A 68 -7.88 3.66 -7.89
C THR A 68 -8.92 3.54 -6.77
N CYS A 69 -9.49 2.35 -6.57
CA CYS A 69 -10.44 2.08 -5.50
C CYS A 69 -9.84 2.30 -4.10
N TYR A 70 -8.58 1.90 -3.86
CA TYR A 70 -7.89 2.17 -2.59
C TYR A 70 -7.75 3.67 -2.30
N SER A 71 -7.44 4.47 -3.32
CA SER A 71 -7.37 5.92 -3.15
C SER A 71 -8.74 6.51 -2.84
N ILE A 72 -9.79 6.08 -3.54
CA ILE A 72 -11.17 6.51 -3.26
C ILE A 72 -11.57 6.14 -1.82
N GLN A 73 -11.26 4.92 -1.38
CA GLN A 73 -11.52 4.45 -0.02
C GLN A 73 -10.88 5.37 1.03
N ALA A 74 -9.66 5.86 0.80
CA ALA A 74 -9.00 6.77 1.73
C ALA A 74 -9.75 8.11 1.92
N LYS A 75 -10.46 8.60 0.89
CA LYS A 75 -11.37 9.75 1.00
C LYS A 75 -12.67 9.41 1.72
N MET A 76 -13.27 8.27 1.39
CA MET A 76 -14.50 7.80 2.02
C MET A 76 -14.30 7.60 3.53
N ASN A 77 -13.21 6.95 3.94
CA ASN A 77 -12.85 6.76 5.35
C ASN A 77 -12.71 8.09 6.08
N LYS A 78 -12.10 9.10 5.44
CA LYS A 78 -11.98 10.43 6.03
C LYS A 78 -13.34 11.13 6.20
N ARG A 79 -14.24 10.98 5.22
CA ARG A 79 -15.60 11.53 5.33
C ARG A 79 -16.38 10.83 6.43
N LEU A 80 -16.34 9.51 6.47
CA LEU A 80 -17.00 8.72 7.50
C LEU A 80 -16.45 9.02 8.91
N ALA A 81 -15.14 9.24 9.04
CA ALA A 81 -14.53 9.68 10.30
C ALA A 81 -15.05 11.04 10.80
N ARG A 82 -15.34 11.96 9.87
CA ARG A 82 -15.97 13.25 10.20
C ARG A 82 -17.41 13.04 10.67
N ASP A 83 -18.17 12.23 9.94
CA ASP A 83 -19.59 11.99 10.21
C ASP A 83 -19.80 11.24 11.55
N LEU A 84 -18.89 10.32 11.90
CA LEU A 84 -18.90 9.58 13.17
C LEU A 84 -18.18 10.30 14.32
N GLY A 85 -17.56 11.45 14.05
CA GLY A 85 -16.81 12.25 15.02
C GLY A 85 -15.52 11.60 15.55
N SER A 86 -15.10 10.47 15.00
CA SER A 86 -13.88 9.77 15.41
C SER A 86 -13.36 8.85 14.32
N THR A 87 -12.05 8.93 14.07
CA THR A 87 -11.37 8.08 13.09
C THR A 87 -11.29 6.62 13.54
N ALA A 88 -11.19 6.35 14.84
CA ALA A 88 -11.25 5.00 15.38
C ALA A 88 -12.63 4.35 15.13
N ARG A 89 -13.72 5.13 15.31
CA ARG A 89 -15.08 4.66 15.00
C ARG A 89 -15.24 4.35 13.52
N SER A 90 -14.77 5.24 12.63
CA SER A 90 -14.79 4.97 11.20
C SER A 90 -14.00 3.73 10.81
N ALA A 91 -12.80 3.53 11.37
CA ALA A 91 -12.01 2.34 11.08
C ALA A 91 -12.73 1.06 11.52
N LEU A 92 -13.35 1.07 12.71
CA LEU A 92 -14.16 -0.05 13.19
C LEU A 92 -15.34 -0.35 12.25
N PHE A 93 -16.16 0.65 11.91
CA PHE A 93 -17.31 0.47 11.02
C PHE A 93 -16.89 0.02 9.61
N CYS A 94 -15.79 0.52 9.05
CA CYS A 94 -15.28 0.06 7.75
C CYS A 94 -14.86 -1.42 7.80
N ASN A 95 -14.17 -1.86 8.86
CA ASN A 95 -13.73 -3.25 8.97
C ASN A 95 -14.90 -4.20 9.25
N VAL A 96 -15.89 -3.79 10.06
CA VAL A 96 -17.11 -4.56 10.30
C VAL A 96 -17.93 -4.70 9.02
N THR A 97 -18.14 -3.61 8.27
CA THR A 97 -18.88 -3.68 7.00
C THR A 97 -18.14 -4.51 5.96
N ALA A 98 -16.80 -4.42 5.90
CA ALA A 98 -15.99 -5.30 5.06
C ALA A 98 -16.18 -6.78 5.41
N MET A 99 -16.23 -7.13 6.70
CA MET A 99 -16.53 -8.50 7.15
C MET A 99 -17.92 -8.95 6.72
N VAL A 100 -18.95 -8.09 6.84
CA VAL A 100 -20.32 -8.40 6.39
C VAL A 100 -20.35 -8.69 4.89
N TRP A 101 -19.63 -7.92 4.07
CA TRP A 101 -19.54 -8.15 2.62
C TRP A 101 -18.65 -9.33 2.23
N ALA A 102 -17.66 -9.69 3.05
CA ALA A 102 -16.80 -10.84 2.81
C ALA A 102 -17.57 -12.17 2.89
N ILE A 103 -18.59 -12.27 3.76
CA ILE A 103 -19.40 -13.49 3.93
C ILE A 103 -20.14 -13.91 2.66
N PRO A 104 -20.96 -13.07 1.99
CA PRO A 104 -21.64 -13.47 0.76
C PRO A 104 -20.67 -13.71 -0.39
N LEU A 105 -19.58 -12.94 -0.50
CA LEU A 105 -18.51 -13.20 -1.47
C LEU A 105 -17.92 -14.61 -1.27
N TRP A 106 -17.69 -14.98 -0.01
CA TRP A 106 -17.21 -16.30 0.35
C TRP A 106 -18.22 -17.42 -0.01
N ILE A 107 -19.52 -17.22 0.21
CA ILE A 107 -20.57 -18.19 -0.18
C ILE A 107 -20.56 -18.41 -1.71
N VAL A 108 -20.44 -17.34 -2.49
CA VAL A 108 -20.38 -17.42 -3.96
C VAL A 108 -19.11 -18.15 -4.43
N LEU A 109 -17.99 -17.98 -3.74
CA LEU A 109 -16.74 -18.67 -4.10
C LEU A 109 -16.76 -20.15 -3.72
N GLN A 110 -17.48 -20.53 -2.66
CA GLN A 110 -17.65 -21.95 -2.30
C GLN A 110 -18.39 -22.74 -3.38
N SER A 111 -19.37 -22.15 -4.07
CA SER A 111 -20.05 -22.82 -5.18
C SER A 111 -19.12 -23.13 -6.37
N SER A 112 -17.92 -22.52 -6.38
CA SER A 112 -16.85 -22.79 -7.36
C SER A 112 -15.90 -23.93 -6.92
N GLY A 113 -16.21 -24.67 -5.85
CA GLY A 113 -15.49 -25.88 -5.45
C GLY A 113 -14.24 -25.65 -4.57
N ILE A 114 -14.07 -24.46 -3.99
CA ILE A 114 -12.96 -24.16 -3.08
C ILE A 114 -13.31 -24.68 -1.67
N PRO A 115 -12.63 -25.73 -1.16
CA PRO A 115 -12.98 -26.34 0.11
C PRO A 115 -12.67 -25.41 1.29
N LEU A 116 -13.54 -25.49 2.31
CA LEU A 116 -13.37 -24.70 3.52
C LEU A 116 -12.33 -25.31 4.45
N SER A 117 -11.08 -24.89 4.34
CA SER A 117 -10.05 -25.21 5.33
C SER A 117 -9.72 -23.99 6.18
N PHE A 118 -10.18 -24.02 7.43
CA PHE A 118 -9.72 -23.10 8.48
C PHE A 118 -8.53 -23.68 9.25
N GLN A 119 -7.75 -24.55 8.61
CA GLN A 119 -6.57 -25.16 9.21
C GLN A 119 -5.33 -24.29 8.97
N GLU A 120 -5.33 -23.06 9.50
CA GLU A 120 -4.06 -22.35 9.70
C GLU A 120 -3.61 -22.61 11.15
N PRO A 121 -2.58 -23.45 11.38
CA PRO A 121 -2.13 -23.79 12.73
C PRO A 121 -1.55 -22.58 13.48
N LYS A 122 -1.21 -21.50 12.76
CA LYS A 122 -0.63 -20.28 13.31
C LYS A 122 -1.70 -19.21 13.55
N TRP A 123 -2.45 -19.36 14.65
CA TRP A 123 -3.52 -18.44 15.08
C TRP A 123 -3.12 -16.95 15.07
N TRP A 124 -1.85 -16.64 15.33
CA TRP A 124 -1.33 -15.28 15.37
C TRP A 124 -1.38 -14.57 14.00
N ILE A 125 -1.37 -15.32 12.88
CA ILE A 125 -1.43 -14.72 11.53
C ILE A 125 -2.73 -13.95 11.34
N TRP A 126 -3.86 -14.53 11.73
CA TRP A 126 -5.16 -13.87 11.59
C TRP A 126 -5.26 -12.60 12.44
N LEU A 127 -4.68 -12.62 13.65
CA LEU A 127 -4.63 -11.44 14.51
C LEU A 127 -3.77 -10.33 13.91
N LEU A 128 -2.59 -10.65 13.38
CA LEU A 128 -1.72 -9.65 12.75
C LEU A 128 -2.36 -9.08 11.47
N CYS A 129 -3.01 -9.90 10.66
CA CYS A 129 -3.75 -9.44 9.49
C CYS A 129 -4.91 -8.50 9.86
N GLY A 130 -5.70 -8.86 10.88
CA GLY A 130 -6.78 -8.01 11.38
C GLY A 130 -6.27 -6.68 11.95
N LEU A 131 -5.21 -6.73 12.76
CA LEU A 131 -4.57 -5.55 13.33
C LEU A 131 -4.01 -4.63 12.23
N GLN A 132 -3.36 -5.21 11.22
CA GLN A 132 -2.83 -4.48 10.07
C GLN A 132 -3.94 -3.76 9.30
N SER A 133 -5.09 -4.40 9.08
CA SER A 133 -6.24 -3.80 8.39
C SER A 133 -6.80 -2.61 9.17
N ALA A 134 -6.99 -2.77 10.49
CA ALA A 134 -7.46 -1.69 11.36
C ALA A 134 -6.49 -0.50 11.37
N PHE A 135 -5.20 -0.77 11.55
CA PHE A 135 -4.14 0.25 11.55
C PHE A 135 -4.05 0.99 10.21
N TYR A 136 -4.13 0.26 9.09
CA TYR A 136 -4.11 0.84 7.75
C TYR A 136 -5.30 1.78 7.52
N THR A 137 -6.50 1.33 7.89
CA THR A 137 -7.74 2.09 7.73
C THR A 137 -7.71 3.39 8.55
N TYR A 138 -7.24 3.31 9.79
CA TYR A 138 -7.06 4.46 10.67
C TYR A 138 -6.02 5.45 10.10
N SER A 139 -4.86 4.93 9.70
CA SER A 139 -3.74 5.73 9.17
C SER A 139 -4.14 6.48 7.90
N LEU A 140 -4.91 5.86 7.01
CA LEU A 140 -5.39 6.51 5.78
C LEU A 140 -6.39 7.65 6.01
N ALA A 141 -7.10 7.66 7.14
CA ALA A 141 -8.01 8.74 7.48
C ALA A 141 -7.28 9.92 8.16
N GLU A 142 -6.21 9.66 8.92
CA GLU A 142 -5.42 10.70 9.61
C GLU A 142 -4.25 11.25 8.79
N LEU A 143 -3.33 10.41 8.31
CA LEU A 143 -2.04 10.84 7.74
C LEU A 143 -2.19 11.81 6.55
N PRO A 144 -3.13 11.62 5.61
CA PRO A 144 -3.31 12.57 4.50
C PRO A 144 -3.76 13.96 4.95
N LYS A 145 -4.21 14.15 6.20
CA LYS A 145 -4.50 15.48 6.75
C LYS A 145 -3.21 16.31 6.92
N MET A 146 -2.11 15.65 7.30
CA MET A 146 -0.84 16.27 7.67
C MET A 146 0.06 16.51 6.46
N ILE A 147 0.18 15.49 5.58
CA ILE A 147 1.20 15.47 4.51
C ILE A 147 0.64 15.24 3.10
N GLY A 148 -0.68 15.14 2.94
CA GLY A 148 -1.34 14.88 1.63
C GLY A 148 -1.38 13.40 1.24
N TYR A 149 -2.21 13.05 0.26
CA TYR A 149 -2.42 11.64 -0.14
C TYR A 149 -1.21 11.07 -0.89
N SER A 150 -0.61 11.87 -1.77
CA SER A 150 0.50 11.44 -2.63
C SER A 150 1.71 11.04 -1.78
N VAL A 151 2.09 11.87 -0.79
CA VAL A 151 3.22 11.58 0.10
C VAL A 151 2.96 10.33 0.94
N VAL A 152 1.75 10.18 1.49
CA VAL A 152 1.37 8.98 2.26
C VAL A 152 1.54 7.72 1.44
N PHE A 153 1.01 7.68 0.22
CA PHE A 153 1.11 6.47 -0.60
C PHE A 153 2.52 6.16 -1.07
N VAL A 154 3.33 7.18 -1.32
CA VAL A 154 4.75 7.02 -1.64
C VAL A 154 5.52 6.45 -0.45
N LEU A 155 5.28 6.94 0.78
CA LEU A 155 5.90 6.40 1.99
C LEU A 155 5.43 4.97 2.30
N VAL A 156 4.14 4.68 2.10
CA VAL A 156 3.60 3.32 2.20
C VAL A 156 4.28 2.39 1.21
N LEU A 157 4.51 2.85 -0.02
CA LEU A 157 5.24 2.10 -1.03
C LEU A 157 6.68 1.84 -0.61
N ALA A 158 7.39 2.86 -0.15
CA ALA A 158 8.74 2.73 0.39
C ALA A 158 8.81 1.64 1.45
N GLY A 159 7.92 1.70 2.46
CA GLY A 159 7.86 0.70 3.53
C GLY A 159 7.57 -0.71 3.02
N LYS A 160 6.67 -0.85 2.04
CA LYS A 160 6.36 -2.14 1.42
C LYS A 160 7.56 -2.73 0.66
N LEU A 161 8.28 -1.93 -0.13
CA LEU A 161 9.46 -2.39 -0.89
C LEU A 161 10.62 -2.75 0.02
N THR A 162 10.88 -1.91 1.03
CA THR A 162 11.89 -2.18 2.07
C THR A 162 11.59 -3.49 2.78
N THR A 163 10.35 -3.67 3.24
CA THR A 163 9.97 -4.88 3.97
C THR A 163 9.99 -6.10 3.07
N ALA A 164 9.56 -6.00 1.81
CA ALA A 164 9.64 -7.09 0.84
C ALA A 164 11.09 -7.50 0.57
N SER A 165 11.98 -6.53 0.37
CA SER A 165 13.41 -6.78 0.13
C SER A 165 14.09 -7.42 1.35
N LEU A 166 13.77 -6.95 2.56
CA LEU A 166 14.25 -7.55 3.80
C LEU A 166 13.70 -8.96 3.97
N ALA A 167 12.41 -9.18 3.69
CA ALA A 167 11.80 -10.50 3.77
C ALA A 167 12.43 -11.50 2.78
N ASP A 168 12.75 -11.06 1.57
CA ASP A 168 13.47 -11.85 0.56
C ASP A 168 14.90 -12.21 1.03
N THR A 169 15.59 -11.26 1.69
CA THR A 169 16.97 -11.44 2.21
C THR A 169 17.00 -12.41 3.39
N PHE A 170 16.06 -12.28 4.32
CA PHE A 170 16.00 -13.11 5.54
C PHE A 170 15.23 -14.42 5.35
N GLY A 171 14.64 -14.65 4.17
CA GLY A 171 13.84 -15.84 3.89
C GLY A 171 12.62 -16.00 4.82
N LEU A 172 12.10 -14.89 5.35
CA LEU A 172 11.08 -14.87 6.41
C LEU A 172 9.77 -15.58 6.01
N PHE A 173 9.46 -15.62 4.70
CA PHE A 173 8.21 -16.18 4.18
C PHE A 173 8.38 -17.03 2.89
N SER A 174 9.60 -17.25 2.41
CA SER A 174 9.93 -18.09 1.24
C SER A 174 11.43 -18.42 1.20
N ALA A 175 11.84 -19.43 0.41
CA ALA A 175 13.26 -19.79 0.25
C ALA A 175 14.10 -18.56 -0.18
N PRO A 176 15.28 -18.33 0.43
CA PRO A 176 16.07 -17.12 0.24
C PRO A 176 16.45 -16.92 -1.24
N ARG A 177 16.13 -15.74 -1.78
CA ARG A 177 16.51 -15.34 -3.14
C ARG A 177 17.71 -14.38 -3.07
N PRO A 178 18.71 -14.50 -3.96
CA PRO A 178 19.84 -13.59 -3.97
C PRO A 178 19.37 -12.19 -4.38
N VAL A 179 19.50 -11.23 -3.46
CA VAL A 179 19.09 -9.84 -3.66
C VAL A 179 20.25 -9.07 -4.28
N SER A 180 20.02 -8.39 -5.42
CA SER A 180 21.03 -7.51 -6.04
C SER A 180 21.37 -6.34 -5.12
N VAL A 181 22.66 -6.00 -5.00
CA VAL A 181 23.20 -4.90 -4.18
C VAL A 181 22.50 -3.55 -4.49
N ALA A 182 22.03 -3.38 -5.73
CA ALA A 182 21.26 -2.20 -6.16
C ALA A 182 19.95 -2.02 -5.37
N ARG A 183 19.26 -3.11 -4.99
CA ARG A 183 17.97 -3.06 -4.26
C ARG A 183 18.16 -2.61 -2.81
N PHE A 184 19.30 -2.93 -2.22
CA PHE A 184 19.67 -2.53 -0.85
C PHE A 184 19.99 -1.03 -0.77
N VAL A 185 20.69 -0.49 -1.78
CA VAL A 185 21.03 0.94 -1.87
C VAL A 185 19.76 1.80 -2.02
N SER A 186 18.81 1.37 -2.84
CA SER A 186 17.51 2.05 -3.04
C SER A 186 16.69 2.17 -1.75
N VAL A 187 16.73 1.14 -0.92
CA VAL A 187 15.93 1.00 0.31
C VAL A 187 16.58 1.71 1.50
N ALA A 188 17.91 1.60 1.65
CA ALA A 188 18.62 2.17 2.78
C ALA A 188 18.71 3.71 2.74
N TRP A 189 18.68 4.32 1.55
CA TRP A 189 18.91 5.76 1.39
C TRP A 189 17.64 6.62 1.50
N GLY A 190 16.44 6.03 1.37
CA GLY A 190 15.16 6.76 1.39
C GLY A 190 14.77 7.36 2.76
N PRO A 191 14.92 6.66 3.90
CA PRO A 191 14.51 7.18 5.21
C PRO A 191 15.62 7.91 5.99
N GLY A 192 16.90 7.69 5.67
CA GLY A 192 18.04 8.20 6.44
C GLY A 192 18.24 9.72 6.40
N LEU A 193 17.67 10.39 5.41
CA LEU A 193 17.84 11.84 5.21
C LEU A 193 16.82 12.71 5.95
N LEU A 194 15.74 12.13 6.51
CA LEU A 194 14.76 12.90 7.29
C LEU A 194 15.15 13.08 8.76
N LYS A 195 16.28 12.53 9.22
CA LYS A 195 16.79 12.69 10.60
C LYS A 195 18.11 13.46 10.72
N TYR A 196 18.73 13.87 9.62
CA TYR A 196 20.00 14.60 9.65
C TYR A 196 19.88 16.12 9.46
N GLY A 197 18.66 16.63 9.25
CA GLY A 197 18.40 18.07 9.10
C GLY A 197 18.30 18.86 10.41
N ASP A 198 18.21 18.20 11.57
CA ASP A 198 17.97 18.87 12.86
C ASP A 198 19.23 18.96 13.76
N TYR A 199 20.42 18.62 13.25
CA TYR A 199 21.67 18.66 14.05
C TYR A 199 22.85 19.38 13.38
N LEU A 200 22.67 20.01 12.22
CA LEU A 200 23.71 20.82 11.60
C LEU A 200 23.11 22.05 10.90
N GLY A 201 23.05 23.18 11.63
CA GLY A 201 22.92 24.54 11.07
C GLY A 201 21.54 25.15 11.16
#